data_AF-A0A8J7ZJ50-F1
#
_entry.id   AF-A0A8J7ZJ50-F1
#
_cell.length_a   1.000
_cell.length_b   1.000
_cell.length_c   1.000
_cell.angle_alpha   90.00
_cell.angle_beta   90.00
_cell.angle_gamma   90.00
#
_symmetry.space_group_name_H-M   'P 1'
#
loop_
_entity.id
_entity.type
_entity.pdbx_description
1 polymer ?
#
loop_
_entity_poly.entity_id
_entity_poly.type
_entity_poly.pdbx_seq_one_letter_code
_entity_poly.pdbx_strand_id
1 'polypeptide(L)'
;MADARGSTWRLPDRVLELFRQGEYSGTRRTQTDAISQAVGGDLLRENEVLADAAQQGELVAERNYTPPGHSFYQDWDYAIGTPLEPPQQGLVAQDTFTKDPVDDVWFALDVESLISSVSKNWKNRGKEVHSFYLGVYDVAPMAATGCVIVLNVADLDRDPNEIIDGYREFDLANGSLAQSLDALAVIPIRYEKGTPEEAELVPDLLDADDELHYNTFVRTLSSALERRYQGEYQVSPNSIESVLSRQESDVLEFKAELPDHVNSLRKEVAALANHEGGALLLGVDDDGNPVGLDKIDSDEERVAGVLSDGLTSVVRNIKKARVDGADILIINVERTTTAPIAVDGSFYVRTGTTRDWLSGREIIDQYPR
;
A
#
# COMPACT_ATOMS: atom_id res chain seq x y z
N MET A 1 30.94 0.60 -18.18
CA MET A 1 31.46 1.57 -17.19
C MET A 1 30.89 2.93 -17.57
N ALA A 2 30.28 3.62 -16.59
CA ALA A 2 29.39 4.80 -16.70
C ALA A 2 27.99 4.46 -17.23
N ASP A 3 26.87 4.74 -16.55
CA ASP A 3 26.62 5.78 -15.55
C ASP A 3 25.98 5.24 -14.26
N ALA A 4 26.63 5.55 -13.14
CA ALA A 4 26.09 5.45 -11.78
C ALA A 4 25.81 6.86 -11.24
N ARG A 5 25.26 7.72 -12.11
CA ARG A 5 24.80 9.07 -11.76
C ARG A 5 23.29 9.10 -11.87
N GLY A 6 22.63 9.58 -10.82
CA GLY A 6 21.17 9.66 -10.68
C GLY A 6 20.50 10.09 -11.98
N SER A 7 19.76 9.16 -12.58
CA SER A 7 18.95 9.45 -13.74
C SER A 7 17.66 10.12 -13.25
N THR A 8 17.54 11.42 -13.55
CA THR A 8 16.42 12.33 -13.29
C THR A 8 15.16 12.05 -14.12
N TRP A 9 15.01 10.84 -14.68
CA TRP A 9 14.03 10.53 -15.71
C TRP A 9 12.83 9.79 -15.09
N ARG A 10 11.61 10.24 -15.39
CA ARG A 10 10.36 9.54 -15.04
C ARG A 10 10.25 8.24 -15.85
N LEU A 11 9.47 7.27 -15.38
CA LEU A 11 9.36 5.96 -16.03
C LEU A 11 9.04 6.01 -17.54
N PRO A 12 8.08 6.83 -18.04
CA PRO A 12 7.76 6.84 -19.47
C PRO A 12 8.97 7.13 -20.36
N ASP A 13 9.84 8.04 -19.95
CA ASP A 13 11.06 8.34 -20.69
C ASP A 13 12.09 7.20 -20.59
N ARG A 14 12.17 6.56 -19.42
CA ARG A 14 13.03 5.39 -19.21
C ARG A 14 12.62 4.20 -20.08
N VAL A 15 11.32 4.00 -20.26
CA VAL A 15 10.77 2.99 -21.17
C VAL A 15 11.25 3.27 -22.60
N LEU A 16 11.09 4.51 -23.11
CA LEU A 16 11.56 4.86 -24.45
C LEU A 16 13.05 4.63 -24.66
N GLU A 17 13.87 4.97 -23.66
CA GLU A 17 15.31 4.75 -23.73
C GLU A 17 15.67 3.26 -23.92
N LEU A 18 15.01 2.37 -23.17
CA LEU A 18 15.21 0.92 -23.30
C LEU A 18 14.89 0.41 -24.71
N PHE A 19 13.83 0.94 -25.34
CA PHE A 19 13.49 0.62 -26.73
C PHE A 19 14.53 1.14 -27.72
N ARG A 20 14.96 2.40 -27.58
CA ARG A 20 15.94 3.04 -28.47
C ARG A 20 17.31 2.37 -28.43
N GLN A 21 17.69 1.81 -27.29
CA GLN A 21 18.96 1.09 -27.15
C GLN A 21 18.89 -0.34 -27.70
N GLY A 22 17.73 -0.80 -28.19
CA GLY A 22 17.52 -2.20 -28.59
C GLY A 22 17.67 -3.16 -27.42
N GLU A 23 17.66 -2.63 -26.19
CA GLU A 23 17.76 -3.40 -24.97
C GLU A 23 16.41 -3.97 -24.56
N TYR A 24 15.32 -3.53 -25.21
CA TYR A 24 13.97 -4.04 -25.03
C TYR A 24 13.68 -5.32 -25.81
N SER A 25 13.19 -6.33 -25.08
CA SER A 25 12.74 -7.61 -25.59
C SER A 25 11.87 -8.17 -24.46
N GLY A 26 10.56 -8.35 -24.69
CA GLY A 26 9.55 -8.70 -23.67
C GLY A 26 9.73 -10.04 -22.95
N THR A 27 10.97 -10.53 -22.84
CA THR A 27 11.40 -11.76 -22.18
C THR A 27 12.67 -11.56 -21.32
N ARG A 28 13.32 -10.38 -21.33
CA ARG A 28 14.56 -10.14 -20.58
C ARG A 28 14.29 -9.39 -19.27
N ARG A 29 14.65 -10.05 -18.17
CA ARG A 29 14.55 -9.55 -16.77
C ARG A 29 15.23 -8.20 -16.53
N THR A 30 16.24 -7.83 -17.32
CA THR A 30 16.96 -6.56 -17.17
C THR A 30 16.09 -5.33 -17.42
N GLN A 31 15.02 -5.44 -18.21
CA GLN A 31 14.09 -4.34 -18.46
C GLN A 31 13.10 -4.14 -17.32
N THR A 32 12.51 -5.24 -16.86
CA THR A 32 11.58 -5.23 -15.72
C THR A 32 12.26 -4.62 -14.50
N ASP A 33 13.50 -5.03 -14.22
CA ASP A 33 14.32 -4.43 -13.16
C ASP A 33 14.47 -2.90 -13.31
N ALA A 34 14.71 -2.41 -14.54
CA ALA A 34 14.88 -0.98 -14.80
C ALA A 34 13.56 -0.20 -14.67
N ILE A 35 12.44 -0.81 -15.07
CA ILE A 35 11.09 -0.24 -14.92
C ILE A 35 10.72 -0.18 -13.44
N SER A 36 10.88 -1.28 -12.70
CA SER A 36 10.61 -1.33 -11.26
C SER A 36 11.41 -0.29 -10.48
N GLN A 37 12.70 -0.14 -10.78
CA GLN A 37 13.54 0.89 -10.17
C GLN A 37 13.07 2.30 -10.50
N ALA A 38 12.66 2.56 -11.74
CA ALA A 38 12.13 3.85 -12.13
C ALA A 38 10.80 4.15 -11.40
N VAL A 39 9.91 3.16 -11.25
CA VAL A 39 8.71 3.31 -10.40
C VAL A 39 9.09 3.67 -8.98
N GLY A 40 10.01 2.93 -8.35
CA GLY A 40 10.46 3.22 -6.99
C GLY A 40 11.00 4.65 -6.85
N GLY A 41 11.86 5.10 -7.76
CA GLY A 41 12.36 6.47 -7.73
C GLY A 41 11.29 7.53 -8.00
N ASP A 42 10.30 7.22 -8.84
CA ASP A 42 9.16 8.10 -9.10
C ASP A 42 8.24 8.22 -7.88
N LEU A 43 8.04 7.14 -7.10
CA LEU A 43 7.30 7.17 -5.82
C LEU A 43 7.99 8.07 -4.79
N LEU A 44 9.33 7.97 -4.67
CA LEU A 44 10.12 8.79 -3.75
C LEU A 44 10.12 10.27 -4.15
N ARG A 45 10.24 10.56 -5.45
CA ARG A 45 10.19 11.94 -5.95
C ARG A 45 8.81 12.58 -5.80
N GLU A 46 7.75 11.77 -5.72
CA GLU A 46 6.40 12.25 -5.45
C GLU A 46 6.17 12.57 -3.97
N ASN A 47 6.96 11.99 -3.05
CA ASN A 47 6.67 12.02 -1.62
C ASN A 47 7.93 12.14 -0.74
N GLU A 48 8.09 13.31 -0.12
CA GLU A 48 9.24 13.63 0.73
C GLU A 48 9.33 12.74 1.99
N VAL A 49 8.20 12.33 2.57
CA VAL A 49 8.19 11.45 3.75
C VAL A 49 8.79 10.09 3.40
N LEU A 50 8.39 9.52 2.27
CA LEU A 50 8.96 8.26 1.77
C LEU A 50 10.42 8.42 1.37
N ALA A 51 10.80 9.57 0.81
CA ALA A 51 12.20 9.86 0.47
C ALA A 51 13.07 9.91 1.73
N ASP A 52 12.61 10.56 2.80
CA ASP A 52 13.30 10.63 4.07
C ASP A 52 13.37 9.25 4.75
N ALA A 53 12.29 8.48 4.70
CA ALA A 53 12.22 7.11 5.18
C ALA A 53 13.26 6.20 4.50
N ALA A 54 13.31 6.26 3.17
CA ALA A 54 14.26 5.48 2.38
C ALA A 54 15.71 5.91 2.64
N GLN A 55 15.97 7.23 2.81
CA GLN A 55 17.29 7.74 3.17
C GLN A 55 17.75 7.30 4.56
N GLN A 56 16.82 7.20 5.51
CA GLN A 56 17.07 6.68 6.85
C GLN A 56 17.18 5.15 6.88
N GLY A 57 16.91 4.48 5.76
CA GLY A 57 16.93 3.03 5.63
C GLY A 57 15.72 2.35 6.28
N GLU A 58 14.66 3.10 6.57
CA GLU A 58 13.42 2.58 7.16
C GLU A 58 12.51 1.92 6.12
N LEU A 59 12.70 2.25 4.84
CA LEU A 59 12.10 1.59 3.69
C LEU A 59 13.17 1.05 2.75
N VAL A 60 13.01 -0.20 2.34
CA VAL A 60 13.87 -0.88 1.37
C VAL A 60 13.04 -1.49 0.26
N ALA A 61 13.71 -1.88 -0.81
CA ALA A 61 13.04 -2.51 -1.94
C ALA A 61 13.76 -3.75 -2.44
N GLU A 62 12.98 -4.75 -2.79
CA GLU A 62 13.44 -6.02 -3.36
C GLU A 62 12.86 -6.21 -4.76
N ARG A 63 13.68 -6.70 -5.68
CA ARG A 63 13.28 -7.00 -7.07
C ARG A 63 13.17 -8.49 -7.23
N ASN A 64 12.23 -8.95 -8.06
CA ASN A 64 11.93 -10.37 -8.24
C ASN A 64 11.63 -11.01 -6.86
N TYR A 65 10.78 -10.32 -6.08
CA TYR A 65 10.43 -10.72 -4.73
C TYR A 65 9.59 -11.99 -4.79
N THR A 66 10.05 -13.03 -4.12
CA THR A 66 9.28 -14.27 -3.96
C THR A 66 8.68 -14.25 -2.56
N PRO A 67 7.35 -14.09 -2.41
CA PRO A 67 6.73 -14.14 -1.10
C PRO A 67 6.99 -15.49 -0.41
N PRO A 68 7.31 -15.51 0.90
CA PRO A 68 7.51 -16.75 1.64
C PRO A 68 6.20 -17.55 1.74
N GLY A 69 6.24 -18.84 1.40
CA GLY A 69 5.08 -19.74 1.50
C GLY A 69 4.54 -20.21 0.14
N HIS A 70 3.30 -20.68 0.13
CA HIS A 70 2.63 -21.21 -1.07
C HIS A 70 1.69 -20.18 -1.69
N SER A 71 2.24 -19.05 -2.18
CA SER A 71 1.46 -18.16 -3.04
C SER A 71 1.13 -18.88 -4.36
N PHE A 72 -0.10 -18.71 -4.85
CA PHE A 72 -0.54 -19.20 -6.17
C PHE A 72 0.21 -18.52 -7.33
N TYR A 73 0.79 -17.34 -7.09
CA TYR A 73 1.60 -16.59 -8.03
C TYR A 73 3.06 -16.57 -7.56
N GLN A 74 3.97 -17.01 -8.43
CA GLN A 74 5.40 -17.09 -8.13
C GLN A 74 6.11 -15.91 -8.77
N ASP A 75 6.76 -15.11 -7.92
CA ASP A 75 7.58 -13.93 -8.21
C ASP A 75 6.80 -12.64 -8.55
N TRP A 76 7.04 -11.58 -7.77
CA TRP A 76 6.60 -10.21 -8.04
C TRP A 76 7.79 -9.40 -8.53
N ASP A 77 7.58 -8.48 -9.47
CA ASP A 77 8.71 -7.75 -10.06
C ASP A 77 9.37 -6.78 -9.08
N TYR A 78 8.59 -6.20 -8.17
CA TYR A 78 9.09 -5.29 -7.16
C TYR A 78 8.26 -5.36 -5.88
N ALA A 79 8.92 -5.30 -4.73
CA ALA A 79 8.31 -5.10 -3.44
C ALA A 79 9.01 -3.95 -2.71
N ILE A 80 8.26 -3.13 -1.99
CA ILE A 80 8.77 -2.11 -1.07
C ILE A 80 8.15 -2.35 0.29
N GLY A 81 8.94 -2.19 1.33
CA GLY A 81 8.51 -2.46 2.69
C GLY A 81 9.59 -2.18 3.72
N THR A 82 9.39 -2.71 4.92
CA THR A 82 10.38 -2.61 6.00
C THR A 82 11.60 -3.50 5.71
N PRO A 83 12.80 -3.13 6.16
CA PRO A 83 13.97 -3.98 6.07
C PRO A 83 13.92 -5.15 7.06
N LEU A 84 14.52 -6.27 6.68
CA LEU A 84 14.68 -7.44 7.56
C LEU A 84 15.61 -7.19 8.75
N GLU A 85 16.64 -6.36 8.56
CA GLU A 85 17.54 -5.95 9.63
C GLU A 85 17.38 -4.45 9.93
N PRO A 86 17.61 -3.99 11.18
CA PRO A 86 17.54 -2.57 11.51
C PRO A 86 18.45 -1.71 10.62
N PRO A 87 18.06 -0.46 10.32
CA PRO A 87 18.81 0.39 9.40
C PRO A 87 20.28 0.53 9.81
N GLN A 88 21.20 0.10 8.95
CA GLN A 88 22.62 0.38 9.12
C GLN A 88 22.91 1.75 8.49
N GLN A 89 23.34 2.71 9.31
CA GLN A 89 23.63 4.08 8.85
C GLN A 89 24.60 4.08 7.66
N GLY A 90 24.13 4.55 6.50
CA GLY A 90 24.89 4.65 5.26
C GLY A 90 24.36 5.80 4.39
N LEU A 91 25.22 6.33 3.51
CA LEU A 91 24.81 7.34 2.52
C LEU A 91 24.02 6.65 1.41
N VAL A 92 22.69 6.73 1.47
CA VAL A 92 21.78 6.28 0.39
C VAL A 92 21.74 7.35 -0.71
N ALA A 93 21.64 6.93 -1.96
CA ALA A 93 21.47 7.87 -3.08
C ALA A 93 20.09 8.53 -3.00
N GLN A 94 20.04 9.84 -3.27
CA GLN A 94 18.77 10.57 -3.43
C GLN A 94 17.95 9.91 -4.55
N ASP A 95 16.66 9.71 -4.31
CA ASP A 95 15.66 9.17 -5.25
C ASP A 95 15.74 7.66 -5.55
N THR A 96 16.35 6.85 -4.69
CA THR A 96 16.28 5.38 -4.81
C THR A 96 16.13 4.69 -3.47
N PHE A 97 15.28 3.65 -3.42
CA PHE A 97 15.26 2.74 -2.28
C PHE A 97 16.56 1.93 -2.21
N THR A 98 17.06 1.72 -0.99
CA THR A 98 18.13 0.76 -0.76
C THR A 98 17.66 -0.63 -1.16
N LYS A 99 18.50 -1.35 -1.92
CA LYS A 99 18.22 -2.75 -2.27
C LYS A 99 18.58 -3.62 -1.07
N ASP A 100 17.56 -4.19 -0.43
CA ASP A 100 17.70 -5.09 0.72
C ASP A 100 16.49 -6.03 0.77
N PRO A 101 16.56 -7.18 1.47
CA PRO A 101 15.40 -8.03 1.68
C PRO A 101 14.27 -7.28 2.38
N VAL A 102 13.05 -7.43 1.85
CA VAL A 102 11.84 -6.85 2.43
C VAL A 102 11.24 -7.83 3.45
N ASP A 103 10.94 -7.34 4.65
CA ASP A 103 10.30 -8.11 5.73
C ASP A 103 8.76 -7.97 5.70
N ASP A 104 8.25 -6.75 5.86
CA ASP A 104 6.82 -6.45 5.75
C ASP A 104 6.51 -5.70 4.45
N VAL A 105 5.78 -6.34 3.54
CA VAL A 105 5.47 -5.77 2.22
C VAL A 105 4.34 -4.76 2.34
N TRP A 106 4.64 -3.51 2.00
CA TRP A 106 3.65 -2.42 1.98
C TRP A 106 3.28 -1.97 0.58
N PHE A 107 4.07 -2.38 -0.40
CA PHE A 107 3.81 -2.14 -1.80
C PHE A 107 4.36 -3.30 -2.65
N ALA A 108 3.61 -3.71 -3.66
CA ALA A 108 4.00 -4.69 -4.66
C ALA A 108 3.69 -4.17 -6.07
N LEU A 109 4.57 -4.49 -7.02
CA LEU A 109 4.45 -4.12 -8.41
C LEU A 109 4.63 -5.34 -9.32
N ASP A 110 3.82 -5.39 -10.37
CA ASP A 110 4.00 -6.27 -11.51
C ASP A 110 4.12 -5.44 -12.79
N VAL A 111 5.10 -5.77 -13.64
CA VAL A 111 5.41 -5.04 -14.87
C VAL A 111 5.15 -5.95 -16.04
N GLU A 112 4.12 -5.60 -16.79
CA GLU A 112 3.65 -6.37 -17.92
C GLU A 112 3.80 -5.61 -19.23
N SER A 113 4.05 -6.35 -20.32
CA SER A 113 4.36 -5.74 -21.61
C SER A 113 3.63 -6.37 -22.79
N LEU A 114 3.09 -5.51 -23.66
CA LEU A 114 2.31 -5.85 -24.84
C LEU A 114 3.04 -5.40 -26.12
N ILE A 115 3.94 -6.25 -26.62
CA ILE A 115 4.84 -5.93 -27.76
C ILE A 115 4.72 -6.96 -28.89
N SER A 116 3.93 -8.02 -28.71
CA SER A 116 3.72 -8.99 -29.79
C SER A 116 2.31 -9.54 -29.67
N SER A 117 1.54 -9.53 -30.76
CA SER A 117 0.16 -10.05 -30.82
C SER A 117 -0.76 -9.50 -29.72
N VAL A 118 -0.79 -8.17 -29.56
CA VAL A 118 -1.48 -7.45 -28.47
C VAL A 118 -2.96 -7.83 -28.34
N SER A 119 -3.67 -8.04 -29.46
CA SER A 119 -5.10 -8.41 -29.46
C SER A 119 -5.39 -9.77 -28.82
N LYS A 120 -4.43 -10.71 -28.83
CA LYS A 120 -4.56 -12.00 -28.13
C LYS A 120 -4.10 -11.95 -26.68
N ASN A 121 -3.28 -10.95 -26.34
CA ASN A 121 -2.52 -10.95 -25.10
C ASN A 121 -3.13 -10.08 -24.00
N TRP A 122 -3.90 -9.03 -24.33
CA TRP A 122 -4.47 -8.14 -23.28
C TRP A 122 -5.40 -8.89 -22.31
N LYS A 123 -6.24 -9.82 -22.79
CA LYS A 123 -7.08 -10.68 -21.93
C LYS A 123 -6.28 -11.62 -21.04
N ASN A 124 -5.11 -12.07 -21.52
CA ASN A 124 -4.22 -12.91 -20.74
C ASN A 124 -3.50 -12.06 -19.68
N ARG A 125 -2.98 -10.89 -20.05
CA ARG A 125 -2.40 -9.92 -19.10
C ARG A 125 -3.38 -9.55 -18.01
N GLY A 126 -4.66 -9.43 -18.34
CA GLY A 126 -5.71 -9.31 -17.35
C GLY A 126 -5.76 -10.36 -16.27
N LYS A 127 -5.66 -11.63 -16.69
CA LYS A 127 -5.62 -12.76 -15.76
C LYS A 127 -4.34 -12.75 -14.95
N GLU A 128 -3.22 -12.31 -15.53
CA GLU A 128 -1.96 -12.18 -14.81
C GLU A 128 -2.01 -11.07 -13.78
N VAL A 129 -2.46 -9.86 -14.14
CA VAL A 129 -2.73 -8.75 -13.20
C VAL A 129 -3.63 -9.20 -12.06
N HIS A 130 -4.71 -9.92 -12.38
CA HIS A 130 -5.61 -10.47 -11.36
C HIS A 130 -4.93 -11.52 -10.48
N SER A 131 -4.15 -12.43 -11.07
CA SER A 131 -3.44 -13.48 -10.34
C SER A 131 -2.34 -12.90 -9.46
N PHE A 132 -1.68 -11.84 -9.92
CA PHE A 132 -0.73 -11.03 -9.16
C PHE A 132 -1.43 -10.40 -7.95
N TYR A 133 -2.53 -9.68 -8.16
CA TYR A 133 -3.31 -9.09 -7.05
C TYR A 133 -3.71 -10.16 -6.03
N LEU A 134 -4.25 -11.32 -6.47
CA LEU A 134 -4.60 -12.41 -5.55
C LEU A 134 -3.38 -12.95 -4.79
N GLY A 135 -2.24 -13.05 -5.46
CA GLY A 135 -0.97 -13.46 -4.84
C GLY A 135 -0.51 -12.47 -3.77
N VAL A 136 -0.62 -11.17 -4.05
CA VAL A 136 -0.32 -10.12 -3.07
C VAL A 136 -1.33 -10.15 -1.94
N TYR A 137 -2.63 -10.23 -2.24
CA TYR A 137 -3.68 -10.23 -1.22
C TYR A 137 -3.55 -11.41 -0.23
N ASP A 138 -3.13 -12.58 -0.72
CA ASP A 138 -2.91 -13.77 0.12
C ASP A 138 -1.77 -13.59 1.12
N VAL A 139 -0.72 -12.84 0.76
CA VAL A 139 0.51 -12.74 1.55
C VAL A 139 0.62 -11.41 2.30
N ALA A 140 0.20 -10.32 1.66
CA ALA A 140 0.23 -8.96 2.13
C ALA A 140 -1.10 -8.27 1.73
N PRO A 141 -2.25 -8.63 2.35
CA PRO A 141 -3.58 -8.12 2.01
C PRO A 141 -3.72 -6.61 2.10
N MET A 142 -2.78 -5.99 2.80
CA MET A 142 -2.73 -4.58 2.99
C MET A 142 -1.79 -3.96 1.93
N ALA A 143 -0.80 -4.63 1.34
CA ALA A 143 0.13 -3.98 0.42
C ALA A 143 -0.58 -3.22 -0.70
N ALA A 144 -0.10 -2.01 -0.99
CA ALA A 144 -0.53 -1.28 -2.18
C ALA A 144 -0.07 -2.04 -3.42
N THR A 145 -0.93 -2.19 -4.41
CA THR A 145 -0.69 -3.02 -5.59
C THR A 145 -0.73 -2.20 -6.87
N GLY A 146 0.38 -2.24 -7.61
CA GLY A 146 0.53 -1.57 -8.89
C GLY A 146 0.77 -2.55 -10.02
N CYS A 147 0.16 -2.30 -11.19
CA CYS A 147 0.60 -2.93 -12.43
C CYS A 147 0.96 -1.89 -13.48
N VAL A 148 2.03 -2.12 -14.24
CA VAL A 148 2.41 -1.27 -15.38
C VAL A 148 2.27 -2.07 -16.66
N ILE A 149 1.52 -1.57 -17.63
CA ILE A 149 1.36 -2.13 -18.97
C ILE A 149 2.08 -1.25 -19.97
N VAL A 150 3.12 -1.76 -20.64
CA VAL A 150 3.69 -1.07 -21.81
C VAL A 150 2.95 -1.52 -23.07
N LEU A 151 2.29 -0.59 -23.77
CA LEU A 151 1.44 -0.87 -24.93
C LEU A 151 2.08 -0.35 -26.22
N ASN A 152 2.56 -1.25 -27.09
CA ASN A 152 3.01 -0.84 -28.42
C ASN A 152 1.84 -0.68 -29.41
N VAL A 153 1.51 0.56 -29.76
CA VAL A 153 0.39 0.85 -30.67
C VAL A 153 0.68 0.49 -32.13
N ALA A 154 1.96 0.34 -32.49
CA ALA A 154 2.36 -0.03 -33.86
C ALA A 154 1.97 -1.48 -34.22
N ASP A 155 1.82 -2.35 -33.21
CA ASP A 155 1.49 -3.77 -33.40
C ASP A 155 -0.03 -4.05 -33.42
N LEU A 156 -0.86 -3.01 -33.36
CA LEU A 156 -2.31 -3.13 -33.24
C LEU A 156 -3.01 -3.28 -34.60
N ASP A 157 -3.98 -4.21 -34.63
CA ASP A 157 -4.88 -4.42 -35.76
C ASP A 157 -6.23 -3.68 -35.61
N ARG A 158 -6.37 -2.88 -34.56
CA ARG A 158 -7.60 -2.20 -34.12
C ARG A 158 -7.28 -0.86 -33.44
N ASP A 159 -8.31 -0.11 -33.10
CA ASP A 159 -8.17 1.15 -32.35
C ASP A 159 -7.53 0.89 -30.97
N PRO A 160 -6.42 1.56 -30.62
CA PRO A 160 -5.82 1.48 -29.28
C PRO A 160 -6.81 1.74 -28.14
N ASN A 161 -7.79 2.63 -28.36
CA ASN A 161 -8.79 2.96 -27.34
C ASN A 161 -9.64 1.75 -26.95
N GLU A 162 -9.95 0.83 -27.87
CA GLU A 162 -10.70 -0.39 -27.52
C GLU A 162 -9.96 -1.28 -26.51
N ILE A 163 -8.63 -1.24 -26.51
CA ILE A 163 -7.80 -2.04 -25.59
C ILE A 163 -7.69 -1.32 -24.25
N ILE A 164 -7.47 0.00 -24.28
CA ILE A 164 -7.40 0.84 -23.09
C ILE A 164 -8.74 0.80 -22.34
N ASP A 165 -9.86 0.95 -23.05
CA ASP A 165 -11.21 0.80 -22.49
C ASP A 165 -11.40 -0.58 -21.87
N GLY A 166 -10.89 -1.63 -22.50
CA GLY A 166 -10.89 -2.98 -21.91
C GLY A 166 -10.10 -3.08 -20.59
N TYR A 167 -9.08 -2.24 -20.39
CA TYR A 167 -8.35 -2.16 -19.12
C TYR A 167 -9.12 -1.38 -18.04
N ARG A 168 -9.88 -0.35 -18.43
CA ARG A 168 -10.81 0.36 -17.55
C ARG A 168 -11.97 -0.54 -17.12
N GLU A 169 -12.49 -1.32 -18.06
CA GLU A 169 -13.63 -2.22 -17.88
C GLU A 169 -13.26 -3.60 -17.32
N PHE A 170 -12.12 -3.77 -16.61
CA PHE A 170 -11.64 -5.09 -16.14
C PHE A 170 -12.67 -5.85 -15.26
N ASP A 171 -13.61 -6.51 -15.93
CA ASP A 171 -14.62 -7.42 -15.39
C ASP A 171 -14.65 -8.62 -16.35
N LEU A 172 -13.95 -9.69 -15.97
CA LEU A 172 -13.84 -10.87 -16.82
C LEU A 172 -14.27 -12.14 -16.07
N ALA A 173 -15.55 -12.46 -16.30
CA ALA A 173 -16.23 -13.75 -16.14
C ALA A 173 -16.51 -14.24 -14.71
N ASN A 174 -17.77 -14.11 -14.26
CA ASN A 174 -18.40 -14.85 -13.16
C ASN A 174 -17.60 -14.90 -11.84
N GLY A 175 -17.40 -13.74 -11.20
CA GLY A 175 -16.84 -13.63 -9.86
C GLY A 175 -15.65 -12.67 -9.84
N SER A 176 -15.95 -11.38 -9.76
CA SER A 176 -15.01 -10.25 -9.79
C SER A 176 -14.07 -10.22 -8.58
N LEU A 177 -12.76 -10.02 -8.83
CA LEU A 177 -11.75 -9.75 -7.79
C LEU A 177 -10.60 -8.85 -8.31
N ALA A 178 -10.70 -8.26 -9.51
CA ALA A 178 -9.74 -7.27 -10.03
C ALA A 178 -10.10 -5.81 -9.66
N GLN A 179 -11.22 -5.59 -8.96
CA GLN A 179 -11.67 -4.27 -8.50
C GLN A 179 -10.86 -3.69 -7.32
N SER A 180 -9.81 -4.41 -6.90
CA SER A 180 -9.07 -4.13 -5.68
C SER A 180 -7.60 -3.81 -5.94
N LEU A 181 -7.15 -3.81 -7.20
CA LEU A 181 -5.83 -3.30 -7.58
C LEU A 181 -5.79 -1.79 -7.32
N ASP A 182 -4.81 -1.29 -6.58
CA ASP A 182 -4.76 0.14 -6.22
C ASP A 182 -4.51 1.03 -7.44
N ALA A 183 -3.64 0.62 -8.37
CA ALA A 183 -3.44 1.34 -9.62
C ALA A 183 -2.93 0.46 -10.76
N LEU A 184 -3.37 0.79 -11.98
CA LEU A 184 -2.88 0.22 -13.24
C LEU A 184 -2.40 1.37 -14.13
N ALA A 185 -1.16 1.36 -14.58
CA ALA A 185 -0.68 2.30 -15.58
C ALA A 185 -0.64 1.66 -16.97
N VAL A 186 -1.08 2.37 -17.99
CA VAL A 186 -0.80 2.03 -19.38
C VAL A 186 0.15 3.07 -19.97
N ILE A 187 1.29 2.62 -20.49
CA ILE A 187 2.28 3.47 -21.16
C ILE A 187 2.20 3.19 -22.66
N PRO A 188 1.44 4.00 -23.42
CA PRO A 188 1.33 3.83 -24.85
C PRO A 188 2.59 4.35 -25.54
N ILE A 189 3.21 3.48 -26.34
CA ILE A 189 4.37 3.79 -27.15
C ILE A 189 4.10 3.43 -28.61
N ARG A 190 4.85 4.05 -29.51
CA ARG A 190 5.02 3.59 -30.88
C ARG A 190 6.45 3.12 -31.06
N TYR A 191 6.63 1.85 -31.44
CA TYR A 191 7.93 1.24 -31.67
C TYR A 191 7.90 0.28 -32.86
N GLU A 192 8.88 0.40 -33.75
CA GLU A 192 9.11 -0.54 -34.85
C GLU A 192 10.50 -1.16 -34.73
N LYS A 193 10.57 -2.50 -34.80
CA LYS A 193 11.85 -3.24 -34.66
C LYS A 193 12.90 -2.84 -35.71
N GLY A 194 12.47 -2.31 -36.86
CA GLY A 194 13.34 -1.86 -37.94
C GLY A 194 13.98 -0.49 -37.70
N THR A 195 13.37 0.36 -36.84
CA THR A 195 13.79 1.74 -36.54
C THR A 195 13.68 2.02 -35.04
N PRO A 196 14.43 1.30 -34.18
CA PRO A 196 14.31 1.41 -32.72
C PRO A 196 14.56 2.82 -32.18
N GLU A 197 15.41 3.61 -32.84
CA GLU A 197 15.69 5.01 -32.53
C GLU A 197 14.47 5.93 -32.62
N GLU A 198 13.44 5.54 -33.38
CA GLU A 198 12.20 6.28 -33.58
C GLU A 198 11.14 5.99 -32.50
N ALA A 199 11.46 5.19 -31.47
CA ALA A 199 10.51 4.89 -30.40
C ALA A 199 10.04 6.18 -29.70
N GLU A 200 8.72 6.35 -29.56
CA GLU A 200 8.09 7.54 -28.97
C GLU A 200 6.88 7.19 -28.09
N LEU A 201 6.54 8.07 -27.14
CA LEU A 201 5.29 8.00 -26.38
C LEU A 201 4.14 8.47 -27.28
N VAL A 202 2.95 7.92 -27.03
CA VAL A 202 1.72 8.34 -27.72
C VAL A 202 0.80 9.01 -26.70
N PRO A 203 1.06 10.27 -26.32
CA PRO A 203 0.40 10.92 -25.19
C PRO A 203 -1.09 11.18 -25.43
N ASP A 204 -1.52 11.32 -26.69
CA ASP A 204 -2.90 11.65 -27.05
C ASP A 204 -3.93 10.53 -26.73
N LEU A 205 -3.48 9.37 -26.22
CA LEU A 205 -4.35 8.24 -25.87
C LEU A 205 -4.84 8.28 -24.41
N LEU A 206 -4.14 8.98 -23.53
CA LEU A 206 -4.48 9.06 -22.11
C LEU A 206 -4.29 10.50 -21.63
N ASP A 207 -5.36 11.11 -21.14
CA ASP A 207 -5.29 12.41 -20.49
C ASP A 207 -4.44 12.31 -19.21
N ALA A 208 -3.81 13.42 -18.81
CA ALA A 208 -2.90 13.44 -17.66
C ALA A 208 -3.56 13.02 -16.32
N ASP A 209 -4.88 13.21 -16.24
CA ASP A 209 -5.72 12.88 -15.08
C ASP A 209 -6.46 11.54 -15.23
N ASP A 210 -6.22 10.80 -16.32
CA ASP A 210 -6.82 9.47 -16.54
C ASP A 210 -6.33 8.49 -15.46
N GLU A 211 -7.20 7.57 -15.04
CA GLU A 211 -6.87 6.57 -14.02
C GLU A 211 -5.75 5.61 -14.47
N LEU A 212 -5.66 5.36 -15.79
CA LEU A 212 -4.61 4.55 -16.39
C LEU A 212 -3.34 5.35 -16.69
N HIS A 213 -3.35 6.67 -16.49
CA HIS A 213 -2.19 7.50 -16.75
C HIS A 213 -1.12 7.30 -15.68
N TYR A 214 0.14 7.26 -16.10
CA TYR A 214 1.26 6.96 -15.21
C TYR A 214 1.41 7.95 -14.05
N ASN A 215 1.09 9.23 -14.24
CA ASN A 215 1.14 10.21 -13.14
C ASN A 215 0.10 9.90 -12.06
N THR A 216 -1.12 9.51 -12.45
CA THR A 216 -2.17 9.08 -11.52
C THR A 216 -1.73 7.84 -10.76
N PHE A 217 -1.17 6.86 -11.46
CA PHE A 217 -0.59 5.65 -10.89
C PHE A 217 0.45 5.94 -9.78
N VAL A 218 1.44 6.79 -10.06
CA VAL A 218 2.49 7.15 -9.08
C VAL A 218 1.89 7.84 -7.87
N ARG A 219 0.98 8.80 -8.07
CA ARG A 219 0.32 9.53 -6.98
C ARG A 219 -0.46 8.60 -6.06
N THR A 220 -1.27 7.69 -6.63
CA THR A 220 -2.09 6.75 -5.87
C THR A 220 -1.22 5.84 -5.01
N LEU A 221 -0.20 5.22 -5.61
CA LEU A 221 0.64 4.24 -4.92
C LEU A 221 1.59 4.88 -3.92
N SER A 222 2.12 6.06 -4.22
CA SER A 222 2.99 6.80 -3.30
C SER A 222 2.20 7.21 -2.05
N SER A 223 0.97 7.69 -2.23
CA SER A 223 0.07 8.00 -1.12
C SER A 223 -0.28 6.75 -0.28
N ALA A 224 -0.50 5.60 -0.92
CA ALA A 224 -0.81 4.36 -0.21
C ALA A 224 0.36 3.84 0.63
N LEU A 225 1.58 3.90 0.08
CA LEU A 225 2.80 3.50 0.78
C LEU A 225 3.12 4.46 1.95
N GLU A 226 2.90 5.77 1.80
CA GLU A 226 3.07 6.74 2.89
C GLU A 226 2.18 6.43 4.09
N ARG A 227 0.89 6.13 3.87
CA ARG A 227 -0.03 5.74 4.95
C ARG A 227 0.49 4.54 5.74
N ARG A 228 1.15 3.60 5.05
CA ARG A 228 1.76 2.43 5.71
C ARG A 228 2.99 2.76 6.49
N TYR A 229 3.85 3.59 5.92
CA TYR A 229 5.03 4.08 6.61
C TYR A 229 4.71 4.89 7.85
N GLN A 230 3.66 5.69 7.81
CA GLN A 230 3.20 6.45 8.97
C GLN A 230 2.55 5.55 10.04
N GLY A 231 2.41 4.24 9.81
CA GLY A 231 2.15 3.26 10.86
C GLY A 231 0.69 3.18 11.29
N GLU A 232 -0.22 3.46 10.38
CA GLU A 232 -1.61 3.03 10.53
C GLU A 232 -1.59 1.47 10.42
N TYR A 233 -1.57 0.58 11.45
CA TYR A 233 -2.49 0.39 12.61
C TYR A 233 -2.02 -0.54 13.78
N GLN A 234 -0.72 -0.85 14.00
CA GLN A 234 -0.32 -1.83 15.06
C GLN A 234 0.83 -1.37 15.96
N VAL A 235 0.50 -1.06 17.22
CA VAL A 235 1.46 -0.71 18.27
C VAL A 235 1.88 -1.96 19.04
N SER A 236 3.17 -2.09 19.30
CA SER A 236 3.73 -3.19 20.10
C SER A 236 4.45 -2.65 21.33
N PRO A 237 4.66 -3.46 22.38
CA PRO A 237 5.45 -3.04 23.54
C PRO A 237 6.86 -2.56 23.19
N ASN A 238 7.43 -2.98 22.05
CA ASN A 238 8.76 -2.59 21.62
C ASN A 238 8.76 -1.31 20.76
N SER A 239 7.64 -0.95 20.12
CA SER A 239 7.51 0.25 19.28
C SER A 239 6.77 1.39 19.98
N ILE A 240 6.29 1.16 21.20
CA ILE A 240 5.46 2.12 21.92
C ILE A 240 6.18 3.45 22.16
N GLU A 241 7.48 3.48 22.46
CA GLU A 241 8.21 4.73 22.71
C GLU A 241 8.22 5.66 21.48
N SER A 242 8.35 5.13 20.27
CA SER A 242 8.29 5.92 19.03
C SER A 242 6.87 6.34 18.65
N VAL A 243 5.86 5.70 19.25
CA VAL A 243 4.45 6.02 19.09
C VAL A 243 4.03 7.09 20.10
N LEU A 244 4.56 7.03 21.32
CA LEU A 244 4.33 8.04 22.38
C LEU A 244 4.94 9.40 22.03
N SER A 245 5.99 9.44 21.19
CA SER A 245 6.52 10.71 20.66
C SER A 245 5.64 11.35 19.59
N ARG A 246 4.59 10.65 19.14
CA ARG A 246 3.58 11.14 18.20
C ARG A 246 2.40 11.72 18.97
N GLN A 247 1.61 12.53 18.27
CA GLN A 247 0.32 13.00 18.79
C GLN A 247 -0.77 11.98 18.47
N GLU A 248 -1.90 12.06 19.19
CA GLU A 248 -3.11 11.36 18.78
C GLU A 248 -3.45 11.65 17.32
N SER A 249 -4.05 10.68 16.66
CA SER A 249 -4.49 10.75 15.27
C SER A 249 -5.80 9.98 15.10
N ASP A 250 -6.30 9.95 13.88
CA ASP A 250 -7.44 9.12 13.49
C ASP A 250 -7.15 7.61 13.53
N VAL A 251 -5.89 7.22 13.78
CA VAL A 251 -5.45 5.80 13.89
C VAL A 251 -4.75 5.51 15.22
N LEU A 252 -4.58 6.50 16.07
CA LEU A 252 -3.90 6.40 17.35
C LEU A 252 -4.62 7.22 18.41
N GLU A 253 -5.09 6.55 19.45
CA GLU A 253 -5.79 7.18 20.56
C GLU A 253 -5.06 6.92 21.87
N PHE A 254 -4.97 7.94 22.71
CA PHE A 254 -4.42 7.87 24.05
C PHE A 254 -5.53 8.07 25.07
N LYS A 255 -5.46 7.31 26.17
CA LYS A 255 -6.32 7.50 27.33
C LYS A 255 -5.52 7.26 28.59
N ALA A 256 -5.56 8.22 29.51
CA ALA A 256 -4.85 8.11 30.78
C ALA A 256 -5.35 6.90 31.60
N GLU A 257 -6.63 6.58 31.49
CA GLU A 257 -7.29 5.52 32.26
C GLU A 257 -8.36 4.78 31.41
N LEU A 258 -8.85 3.66 31.94
CA LEU A 258 -10.00 2.97 31.34
C LEU A 258 -11.24 3.88 31.45
N PRO A 259 -11.97 4.13 30.34
CA PRO A 259 -13.19 4.92 30.42
C PRO A 259 -14.21 4.33 31.40
N ASP A 260 -14.75 5.19 32.27
CA ASP A 260 -15.78 4.82 33.27
C ASP A 260 -16.99 4.10 32.64
N HIS A 261 -17.33 4.51 31.42
CA HIS A 261 -18.43 3.93 30.65
C HIS A 261 -17.90 2.90 29.66
N VAL A 262 -18.29 1.63 29.89
CA VAL A 262 -18.07 0.47 29.02
C VAL A 262 -18.31 0.78 27.53
N ASN A 263 -19.35 1.55 27.25
CA ASN A 263 -19.70 1.92 25.88
C ASN A 263 -18.74 2.93 25.24
N SER A 264 -17.99 3.73 26.00
CA SER A 264 -17.07 4.68 25.37
C SER A 264 -15.88 3.97 24.75
N LEU A 265 -15.33 2.96 25.43
CA LEU A 265 -14.23 2.15 24.90
C LEU A 265 -14.65 1.38 23.63
N ARG A 266 -15.83 0.74 23.67
CA ARG A 266 -16.39 0.02 22.50
C ARG A 266 -16.54 0.94 21.30
N LYS A 267 -16.99 2.18 21.53
CA LYS A 267 -17.15 3.18 20.48
C LYS A 267 -15.82 3.63 19.89
N GLU A 268 -14.76 3.81 20.69
CA GLU A 268 -13.43 4.13 20.15
C GLU A 268 -12.91 3.00 19.26
N VAL A 269 -13.03 1.75 19.72
CA VAL A 269 -12.59 0.58 18.94
C VAL A 269 -13.43 0.42 17.67
N ALA A 270 -14.74 0.61 17.74
CA ALA A 270 -15.59 0.58 16.55
C ALA A 270 -15.26 1.71 15.58
N ALA A 271 -14.97 2.91 16.09
CA ALA A 271 -14.58 4.06 15.28
C ALA A 271 -13.24 3.84 14.56
N LEU A 272 -12.24 3.27 15.25
CA LEU A 272 -10.98 2.86 14.64
C LEU A 272 -11.21 1.76 13.60
N ALA A 273 -12.00 0.73 13.91
CA ALA A 273 -12.24 -0.39 13.01
C ALA A 273 -12.98 0.00 11.73
N ASN A 274 -14.02 0.84 11.86
CA ASN A 274 -14.77 1.37 10.72
C ASN A 274 -14.00 2.46 9.97
N HIS A 275 -13.00 2.99 10.68
CA HIS A 275 -11.85 3.73 10.23
C HIS A 275 -11.01 3.00 9.20
N GLU A 276 -9.74 3.17 9.47
CA GLU A 276 -8.61 2.62 8.79
C GLU A 276 -8.03 1.49 9.69
N GLY A 277 -8.49 1.36 10.94
CA GLY A 277 -7.94 0.53 12.02
C GLY A 277 -7.30 1.43 13.06
N GLY A 278 -6.42 0.87 13.90
CA GLY A 278 -5.48 1.68 14.67
C GLY A 278 -5.10 1.09 16.00
N ALA A 279 -4.57 1.93 16.88
CA ALA A 279 -4.25 1.56 18.23
C ALA A 279 -4.89 2.52 19.23
N LEU A 280 -5.32 1.95 20.34
CA LEU A 280 -5.73 2.68 21.53
C LEU A 280 -4.78 2.33 22.67
N LEU A 281 -4.13 3.32 23.26
CA LEU A 281 -3.21 3.17 24.38
C LEU A 281 -3.86 3.67 25.67
N LEU A 282 -4.07 2.77 26.63
CA LEU A 282 -4.59 3.09 27.96
C LEU A 282 -3.42 3.18 28.96
N GLY A 283 -3.40 4.19 29.81
CA GLY A 283 -2.25 4.54 30.65
C GLY A 283 -1.35 5.62 30.03
N VAL A 284 -1.85 6.36 29.03
CA VAL A 284 -1.14 7.43 28.32
C VAL A 284 -2.01 8.68 28.29
N ASP A 285 -1.53 9.83 28.72
CA ASP A 285 -2.31 11.06 28.64
C ASP A 285 -2.40 11.61 27.20
N ASP A 286 -3.23 12.63 27.00
CA ASP A 286 -3.50 13.20 25.68
C ASP A 286 -2.24 13.85 25.04
N ASP A 287 -1.19 14.12 25.84
CA ASP A 287 0.09 14.67 25.39
C ASP A 287 1.13 13.58 25.05
N GLY A 288 0.75 12.29 25.15
CA GLY A 288 1.63 11.15 24.90
C GLY A 288 2.50 10.75 26.10
N ASN A 289 2.29 11.33 27.28
CA ASN A 289 3.07 10.97 28.46
C ASN A 289 2.55 9.66 29.09
N PRO A 290 3.44 8.72 29.42
CA PRO A 290 3.06 7.48 30.08
C PRO A 290 2.70 7.73 31.55
N VAL A 291 1.41 7.69 31.88
CA VAL A 291 0.90 7.89 33.26
C VAL A 291 0.68 6.57 34.01
N GLY A 292 0.43 5.50 33.27
CA GLY A 292 0.33 4.13 33.78
C GLY A 292 -1.04 3.73 34.33
N LEU A 293 -1.33 2.43 34.26
CA LEU A 293 -2.49 1.79 34.86
C LEU A 293 -2.11 1.11 36.18
N ASP A 294 -2.97 1.24 37.20
CA ASP A 294 -2.70 0.69 38.53
C ASP A 294 -2.80 -0.85 38.61
N LYS A 295 -3.66 -1.46 37.79
CA LYS A 295 -3.99 -2.90 37.86
C LYS A 295 -4.13 -3.50 36.46
N ILE A 296 -3.07 -3.43 35.68
CA ILE A 296 -3.08 -3.80 34.26
C ILE A 296 -3.66 -5.19 33.96
N ASP A 297 -3.49 -6.19 34.83
CA ASP A 297 -4.10 -7.52 34.66
C ASP A 297 -5.64 -7.47 34.76
N SER A 298 -6.16 -6.78 35.77
CA SER A 298 -7.61 -6.61 35.95
C SER A 298 -8.21 -5.72 34.86
N ASP A 299 -7.44 -4.73 34.40
CA ASP A 299 -7.85 -3.81 33.35
C ASP A 299 -7.89 -4.50 31.98
N GLU A 300 -6.91 -5.35 31.68
CA GLU A 300 -6.93 -6.21 30.49
C GLU A 300 -8.15 -7.14 30.48
N GLU A 301 -8.42 -7.85 31.59
CA GLU A 301 -9.59 -8.73 31.70
C GLU A 301 -10.90 -7.95 31.47
N ARG A 302 -11.00 -6.75 32.03
CA ARG A 302 -12.17 -5.88 31.85
C ARG A 302 -12.30 -5.42 30.40
N VAL A 303 -11.22 -4.94 29.78
CA VAL A 303 -11.19 -4.50 28.37
C VAL A 303 -11.58 -5.65 27.45
N ALA A 304 -10.98 -6.83 27.64
CA ALA A 304 -11.30 -8.02 26.86
C ALA A 304 -12.77 -8.40 27.00
N GLY A 305 -13.31 -8.39 28.22
CA GLY A 305 -14.72 -8.64 28.48
C GLY A 305 -15.63 -7.64 27.76
N VAL A 306 -15.29 -6.35 27.81
CA VAL A 306 -16.06 -5.27 27.16
C VAL A 306 -16.04 -5.38 25.64
N LEU A 307 -14.87 -5.65 25.05
CA LEU A 307 -14.71 -5.73 23.60
C LEU A 307 -15.22 -7.06 23.02
N SER A 308 -15.37 -8.10 23.84
CA SER A 308 -15.95 -9.37 23.39
C SER A 308 -17.40 -9.25 22.90
N ASP A 309 -18.11 -8.19 23.33
CA ASP A 309 -19.47 -7.87 22.89
C ASP A 309 -19.49 -7.11 21.55
N GLY A 310 -19.36 -7.89 20.47
CA GLY A 310 -19.57 -7.42 19.09
C GLY A 310 -18.35 -6.82 18.40
N LEU A 311 -17.20 -6.73 19.07
CA LEU A 311 -15.95 -6.16 18.50
C LEU A 311 -14.82 -7.18 18.36
N THR A 312 -15.00 -8.43 18.78
CA THR A 312 -13.97 -9.48 18.70
C THR A 312 -13.39 -9.66 17.29
N SER A 313 -14.18 -9.43 16.24
CA SER A 313 -13.72 -9.58 14.84
C SER A 313 -12.80 -8.47 14.36
N VAL A 314 -12.73 -7.34 15.08
CA VAL A 314 -11.90 -6.19 14.71
C VAL A 314 -10.83 -5.88 15.76
N VAL A 315 -10.91 -6.46 16.95
CA VAL A 315 -9.81 -6.39 17.91
C VAL A 315 -8.76 -7.42 17.52
N ARG A 316 -7.63 -6.95 17.00
CA ARG A 316 -6.51 -7.83 16.63
C ARG A 316 -5.86 -8.45 17.85
N ASN A 317 -5.51 -7.62 18.83
CA ASN A 317 -4.93 -8.05 20.09
C ASN A 317 -5.01 -6.94 21.14
N ILE A 318 -4.86 -7.35 22.39
CA ILE A 318 -4.63 -6.48 23.53
C ILE A 318 -3.26 -6.88 24.09
N LYS A 319 -2.37 -5.91 24.31
CA LYS A 319 -1.00 -6.15 24.80
C LYS A 319 -0.72 -5.24 25.98
N LYS A 320 0.19 -5.68 26.85
CA LYS A 320 0.73 -4.88 27.95
C LYS A 320 2.13 -4.41 27.57
N ALA A 321 2.41 -3.16 27.86
CA ALA A 321 3.73 -2.57 27.75
C ALA A 321 4.08 -1.87 29.06
N ARG A 322 5.37 -1.62 29.28
CA ARG A 322 5.84 -0.82 30.41
C ARG A 322 6.86 0.17 29.91
N VAL A 323 6.55 1.46 30.02
CA VAL A 323 7.41 2.57 29.59
C VAL A 323 7.66 3.46 30.79
N ASP A 324 8.92 3.78 31.06
CA ASP A 324 9.31 4.62 32.21
C ASP A 324 8.72 4.16 33.57
N GLY A 325 8.48 2.86 33.71
CA GLY A 325 7.90 2.26 34.91
C GLY A 325 6.36 2.30 34.98
N ALA A 326 5.70 2.97 34.04
CA ALA A 326 4.25 3.04 33.89
C ALA A 326 3.72 1.90 33.00
N ASP A 327 2.68 1.21 33.47
CA ASP A 327 2.06 0.08 32.77
C ASP A 327 1.00 0.59 31.76
N ILE A 328 1.13 0.23 30.49
CA ILE A 328 0.26 0.70 29.40
C ILE A 328 -0.43 -0.50 28.75
N LEU A 329 -1.73 -0.38 28.48
CA LEU A 329 -2.49 -1.37 27.72
C LEU A 329 -2.67 -0.88 26.28
N ILE A 330 -2.18 -1.66 25.33
CA ILE A 330 -2.29 -1.40 23.89
C ILE A 330 -3.44 -2.23 23.34
N ILE A 331 -4.38 -1.61 22.65
CA ILE A 331 -5.48 -2.29 21.95
C ILE A 331 -5.32 -2.01 20.46
N ASN A 332 -4.92 -3.04 19.71
CA ASN A 332 -4.78 -2.94 18.27
C ASN A 332 -6.08 -3.35 17.59
N VAL A 333 -6.51 -2.52 16.64
CA VAL A 333 -7.79 -2.58 15.97
C VAL A 333 -7.55 -2.72 14.48
N GLU A 334 -8.14 -3.75 13.90
CA GLU A 334 -8.16 -3.96 12.46
C GLU A 334 -9.24 -3.12 11.82
N ARG A 335 -8.92 -2.64 10.62
CA ARG A 335 -9.94 -2.17 9.69
C ARG A 335 -10.93 -3.29 9.39
N THR A 336 -12.22 -2.96 9.36
CA THR A 336 -13.18 -3.80 8.66
C THR A 336 -13.25 -3.43 7.18
N THR A 337 -13.29 -4.44 6.31
CA THR A 337 -13.36 -4.26 4.84
C THR A 337 -14.66 -4.76 4.23
N THR A 338 -15.53 -5.39 5.02
CA THR A 338 -16.72 -6.10 4.51
C THR A 338 -18.03 -5.50 5.03
N ALA A 339 -18.08 -5.08 6.29
CA ALA A 339 -19.24 -4.41 6.85
C ALA A 339 -18.83 -3.56 8.06
N PRO A 340 -19.47 -2.39 8.27
CA PRO A 340 -19.14 -1.57 9.43
C PRO A 340 -19.63 -2.25 10.71
N ILE A 341 -18.88 -2.05 11.79
CA ILE A 341 -19.21 -2.50 13.13
C ILE A 341 -20.11 -1.48 13.83
N ALA A 342 -21.26 -1.94 14.32
CA ALA A 342 -22.15 -1.14 15.14
C ALA A 342 -21.87 -1.37 16.63
N VAL A 343 -21.97 -0.30 17.41
CA VAL A 343 -22.08 -0.35 18.87
C VAL A 343 -23.42 0.24 19.26
N ASP A 344 -24.26 -0.56 19.90
CA ASP A 344 -25.62 -0.18 20.34
C ASP A 344 -26.48 0.43 19.22
N GLY A 345 -26.46 -0.23 18.05
CA GLY A 345 -27.26 0.16 16.87
C GLY A 345 -26.71 1.38 16.13
N SER A 346 -25.50 1.80 16.45
CA SER A 346 -24.86 3.02 15.94
C SER A 346 -23.50 2.72 15.33
N PHE A 347 -23.21 3.27 14.16
CA PHE A 347 -21.93 3.11 13.49
C PHE A 347 -21.06 4.34 13.73
N TYR A 348 -19.92 4.16 14.39
CA TYR A 348 -18.99 5.24 14.69
C TYR A 348 -17.80 5.17 13.74
N VAL A 349 -17.21 6.31 13.41
CA VAL A 349 -16.02 6.43 12.57
C VAL A 349 -15.11 7.52 13.12
N ARG A 350 -13.81 7.45 12.84
CA ARG A 350 -12.86 8.49 13.20
C ARG A 350 -12.97 9.70 12.30
N THR A 351 -12.77 10.88 12.87
CA THR A 351 -12.64 12.16 12.17
C THR A 351 -11.60 12.99 12.93
N GLY A 352 -10.35 12.92 12.47
CA GLY A 352 -9.20 13.37 13.25
C GLY A 352 -9.10 12.59 14.57
N THR A 353 -8.76 13.28 15.65
CA THR A 353 -8.68 12.71 17.01
C THR A 353 -10.04 12.52 17.69
N THR A 354 -11.14 12.69 16.96
CA THR A 354 -12.50 12.54 17.49
C THR A 354 -13.25 11.46 16.74
N ARG A 355 -14.42 11.07 17.27
CA ARG A 355 -15.35 10.14 16.64
C ARG A 355 -16.62 10.86 16.19
N ASP A 356 -17.13 10.50 15.03
CA ASP A 356 -18.43 10.90 14.50
C ASP A 356 -19.27 9.66 14.15
N TRP A 357 -20.44 9.87 13.54
CA TRP A 357 -21.37 8.83 13.12
C TRP A 357 -21.22 8.58 11.62
N LEU A 358 -21.17 7.31 11.21
CA LEU A 358 -21.35 6.98 9.81
C LEU A 358 -22.81 7.21 9.43
N SER A 359 -23.03 8.09 8.46
CA SER A 359 -24.32 8.21 7.80
C SER A 359 -24.60 6.96 6.96
N GLY A 360 -25.88 6.70 6.69
CA GLY A 360 -26.28 5.57 5.84
C GLY A 360 -25.70 5.66 4.42
N ARG A 361 -25.32 6.85 3.96
CA ARG A 361 -24.64 7.05 2.67
C ARG A 361 -23.18 6.61 2.73
N GLU A 362 -22.44 7.06 3.75
CA GLU A 362 -21.02 6.68 3.93
C GLU A 362 -20.84 5.18 4.13
N ILE A 363 -21.79 4.52 4.80
CA ILE A 363 -21.80 3.06 4.92
C ILE A 363 -21.88 2.38 3.54
N ILE A 364 -22.77 2.85 2.67
CA ILE A 364 -22.94 2.28 1.33
C ILE A 364 -21.70 2.55 0.47
N ASP A 365 -21.10 3.73 0.61
CA ASP A 365 -19.95 4.16 -0.18
C ASP A 365 -18.66 3.42 0.25
N GLN A 366 -18.50 3.11 1.53
CA GLN A 366 -17.29 2.47 2.08
C GLN A 366 -17.37 0.93 2.18
N TYR A 367 -18.57 0.36 2.25
CA TYR A 367 -18.79 -1.07 2.46
C TYR A 367 -19.75 -1.61 1.39
N PRO A 368 -19.24 -2.06 0.23
CA PRO A 368 -20.06 -2.64 -0.81
C PRO A 368 -20.69 -3.96 -0.34
N ARG A 369 -21.88 -4.26 -0.88
CA ARG A 369 -22.74 -5.37 -0.44
C ARG A 369 -22.27 -6.77 -0.81
#